data_AF-A0A940P6X5-F1
#
_entry.id   AF-A0A940P6X5-F1
#
_cell.length_a   1.000
_cell.length_b   1.000
_cell.length_c   1.000
_cell.angle_alpha   90.00
_cell.angle_beta   90.00
_cell.angle_gamma   90.00
#
_symmetry.space_group_name_H-M   'P 1'
#
loop_
_entity.id
_entity.type
_entity.pdbx_description
1 polymer ?
#
loop_
_entity_poly.entity_id
_entity_poly.type
_entity_poly.pdbx_seq_one_letter_code
_entity_poly.pdbx_strand_id
1 'polypeptide(L)'
;MLLSEFETLTGIHPSQDLWAAINQAYSESTLDKHIWCAKYKTNENGMAERIARNADKAALNAVNERLADLEQVQNRAESLERELSEARRQLDRELEWHPARDIGTNLSAEEYALLAGDGEQLGDLEAIRRVYEECGFDMAKIRIVETVCSYESNKHRICRISGEYTRRPVWASTDWNYIRFNVGGNQWELVNGDLLPYYD
;
A
#
# COMPACT_ATOMS: atom_id res chain seq x y z
N MET A 1 -27.99 25.20 -32.77
CA MET A 1 -28.28 24.17 -33.80
C MET A 1 -27.92 22.82 -33.21
N LEU A 2 -28.59 21.72 -33.56
CA LEU A 2 -28.21 20.40 -33.04
C LEU A 2 -27.00 19.83 -33.79
N LEU A 3 -26.21 18.97 -33.12
CA LEU A 3 -25.03 18.33 -33.72
C LEU A 3 -25.42 17.53 -34.98
N SER A 4 -26.48 16.73 -34.88
CA SER A 4 -26.99 15.93 -36.00
C SER A 4 -27.44 16.78 -37.20
N GLU A 5 -28.00 17.97 -36.95
CA GLU A 5 -28.35 18.91 -38.03
C GLU A 5 -27.10 19.47 -38.71
N PHE A 6 -26.10 19.85 -37.93
CA PHE A 6 -24.82 20.35 -38.44
C PHE A 6 -24.10 19.29 -39.28
N GLU A 7 -24.01 18.06 -38.78
CA GLU A 7 -23.42 16.92 -39.50
C GLU A 7 -24.15 16.66 -40.82
N THR A 8 -25.48 16.70 -40.82
CA THR A 8 -26.29 16.52 -42.04
C THR A 8 -26.04 17.63 -43.07
N LEU A 9 -25.97 18.88 -42.62
CA LEU A 9 -25.81 20.05 -43.51
C LEU A 9 -24.39 20.20 -44.05
N THR A 10 -23.39 19.84 -43.27
CA THR A 10 -21.98 20.06 -43.63
C THR A 10 -21.27 18.80 -44.12
N GLY A 11 -21.66 17.63 -43.61
CA GLY A 11 -20.93 16.37 -43.74
C GLY A 11 -19.70 16.27 -42.83
N ILE A 12 -19.57 17.16 -41.84
CA ILE A 12 -18.43 17.21 -40.91
C ILE A 12 -18.86 16.62 -39.57
N HIS A 13 -18.05 15.71 -39.04
CA HIS A 13 -18.26 15.04 -37.76
C HIS A 13 -17.25 15.56 -36.71
N PRO A 14 -17.56 16.64 -35.99
CA PRO A 14 -16.65 17.24 -35.01
C PRO A 14 -16.52 16.40 -33.74
N SER A 15 -15.39 16.53 -33.04
CA SER A 15 -15.28 16.08 -31.65
C SER A 15 -16.24 16.87 -30.76
N GLN A 16 -16.48 16.40 -29.53
CA GLN A 16 -17.37 17.09 -28.59
C GLN A 16 -16.88 18.52 -28.26
N ASP A 17 -15.56 18.71 -28.11
CA ASP A 17 -14.97 20.02 -27.80
C ASP A 17 -15.05 20.97 -29.01
N LEU A 18 -14.76 20.46 -30.21
CA LEU A 18 -14.91 21.25 -31.43
C LEU A 18 -16.38 21.59 -31.69
N TRP A 19 -17.30 20.67 -31.41
CA TRP A 19 -18.74 20.90 -31.49
C TRP A 19 -19.21 21.98 -30.52
N ALA A 20 -18.73 21.98 -29.27
CA ALA A 20 -19.07 23.02 -28.31
C ALA A 20 -18.67 24.42 -28.83
N ALA A 21 -17.47 24.54 -29.40
CA ALA A 21 -16.99 25.79 -29.99
C ALA A 21 -17.79 26.19 -31.26
N ILE A 22 -18.12 25.23 -32.13
CA ILE A 22 -18.98 25.44 -33.30
C ILE A 22 -20.36 25.96 -32.89
N ASN A 23 -21.00 25.28 -31.94
CA ASN A 23 -22.35 25.61 -31.50
C ASN A 23 -22.38 26.95 -30.76
N GLN A 24 -21.34 27.28 -29.99
CA GLN A 24 -21.18 28.60 -29.40
C GLN A 24 -21.05 29.69 -30.47
N ALA A 25 -20.14 29.53 -31.43
CA ALA A 25 -19.94 30.49 -32.51
C ALA A 25 -21.20 30.69 -33.39
N TYR A 26 -22.00 29.63 -33.56
CA TYR A 26 -23.31 29.74 -34.20
C TYR A 26 -24.32 30.50 -33.34
N SER A 27 -24.39 30.20 -32.04
CA SER A 27 -25.32 30.84 -31.10
C SER A 27 -25.06 32.34 -30.93
N GLU A 28 -23.81 32.77 -31.10
CA GLU A 28 -23.41 34.18 -31.10
C GLU A 28 -23.67 34.89 -32.45
N SER A 29 -24.04 34.14 -33.49
CA SER A 29 -24.30 34.68 -34.83
C SER A 29 -25.79 35.00 -35.04
N THR A 30 -26.06 35.96 -35.93
CA THR A 30 -27.44 36.29 -36.37
C THR A 30 -27.84 35.56 -37.65
N LEU A 31 -27.01 34.64 -38.13
CA LEU A 31 -27.19 33.98 -39.42
C LEU A 31 -28.14 32.78 -39.33
N ASP A 32 -28.91 32.55 -40.39
CA ASP A 32 -29.66 31.31 -40.54
C ASP A 32 -28.72 30.09 -40.59
N LYS A 33 -29.19 28.96 -40.05
CA LYS A 33 -28.37 27.74 -39.92
C LYS A 33 -27.84 27.22 -41.26
N HIS A 34 -28.59 27.33 -42.36
CA HIS A 34 -28.13 26.88 -43.67
C HIS A 34 -27.02 27.78 -44.22
N ILE A 35 -27.18 29.10 -44.07
CA ILE A 35 -26.18 30.09 -44.50
C ILE A 35 -24.91 29.93 -43.67
N TRP A 36 -25.03 29.77 -42.36
CA TRP A 36 -23.90 29.58 -41.46
C TRP A 36 -23.14 28.29 -41.79
N CYS A 37 -23.84 27.16 -41.95
CA CYS A 37 -23.22 25.88 -42.30
C CYS A 37 -22.50 25.93 -43.66
N ALA A 38 -23.07 26.61 -44.65
CA ALA A 38 -22.43 26.78 -45.95
C ALA A 38 -21.11 27.55 -45.82
N LYS A 39 -21.10 28.66 -45.08
CA LYS A 39 -19.90 29.48 -44.82
C LYS A 39 -18.84 28.73 -44.02
N TYR A 40 -19.27 27.96 -43.01
CA TYR A 40 -18.38 27.10 -42.24
C TYR A 40 -17.72 26.05 -43.14
N LYS A 41 -18.51 25.37 -43.97
CA LYS A 41 -18.03 24.31 -44.88
C LYS A 41 -17.02 24.81 -45.92
N THR A 42 -17.23 26.02 -46.46
CA THR A 42 -16.29 26.64 -47.40
C THR A 42 -15.12 27.33 -46.72
N ASN A 43 -15.05 27.28 -45.38
CA ASN A 43 -14.08 28.00 -44.57
C ASN A 43 -14.02 29.50 -44.95
N GLU A 44 -15.17 30.11 -45.20
CA GLU A 44 -15.25 31.50 -45.65
C GLU A 44 -14.57 32.42 -44.62
N ASN A 45 -13.65 33.27 -45.10
CA ASN A 45 -12.83 34.15 -44.26
C ASN A 45 -12.09 33.43 -43.12
N GLY A 46 -11.76 32.14 -43.30
CA GLY A 46 -11.07 31.33 -42.29
C GLY A 46 -11.93 30.99 -41.07
N MET A 47 -13.27 31.05 -41.20
CA MET A 47 -14.20 30.81 -40.09
C MET A 47 -13.94 29.48 -39.39
N ALA A 48 -13.85 28.37 -40.14
CA ALA A 48 -13.70 27.03 -39.58
C ALA A 48 -12.33 26.86 -38.91
N GLU A 49 -11.26 27.34 -39.55
CA GLU A 49 -9.91 27.30 -38.98
C GLU A 49 -9.80 28.11 -37.68
N ARG A 50 -10.41 29.30 -37.62
CA ARG A 50 -10.39 30.13 -36.42
C ARG A 50 -11.16 29.48 -35.28
N ILE A 51 -12.32 28.87 -35.56
CA ILE A 51 -13.12 28.14 -34.56
C ILE A 51 -12.33 26.93 -34.04
N ALA A 52 -11.74 26.14 -34.94
CA ALA A 52 -10.93 24.98 -34.57
C ALA A 52 -9.71 25.38 -33.72
N ARG A 53 -8.95 26.38 -34.14
CA ARG A 53 -7.78 26.87 -33.40
C ARG A 53 -8.14 27.41 -32.01
N ASN A 54 -9.29 28.07 -31.89
CA ASN A 54 -9.77 28.55 -30.59
C ASN A 54 -10.19 27.39 -29.68
N ALA A 55 -10.85 26.36 -30.24
CA ALA A 55 -11.19 25.14 -29.49
C ALA A 55 -9.93 24.42 -28.99
N ASP A 56 -8.93 24.22 -29.85
CA ASP A 56 -7.66 23.58 -29.47
C ASP A 56 -6.93 24.37 -28.38
N LYS A 57 -6.91 25.70 -28.50
CA LYS A 57 -6.31 26.57 -27.48
C LYS A 57 -7.05 26.49 -26.14
N ALA A 58 -8.39 26.46 -26.17
CA ALA A 58 -9.19 26.32 -24.96
C ALA A 58 -8.95 24.96 -24.29
N ALA A 59 -8.87 23.88 -25.08
CA ALA A 59 -8.56 22.54 -24.57
C ALA A 59 -7.16 22.49 -23.92
N LEU A 60 -6.14 23.08 -24.57
CA LEU A 60 -4.79 23.17 -24.00
C LEU A 60 -4.76 23.97 -22.70
N ASN A 61 -5.46 25.09 -22.63
CA ASN A 61 -5.55 25.88 -21.40
C ASN A 61 -6.21 25.08 -20.27
N ALA A 62 -7.31 24.38 -20.54
CA ALA A 62 -7.99 23.54 -19.56
C ALA A 62 -7.09 22.39 -19.07
N VAL A 63 -6.27 21.80 -19.95
CA VAL A 63 -5.26 20.80 -19.55
C VAL A 63 -4.19 21.43 -18.66
N ASN A 64 -3.67 22.61 -19.00
CA ASN A 64 -2.66 23.29 -18.20
C ASN A 64 -3.19 23.69 -16.81
N GLU A 65 -4.43 24.16 -16.71
CA GLU A 65 -5.09 24.45 -15.43
C GLU A 65 -5.20 23.18 -14.58
N ARG A 66 -5.65 22.07 -15.16
CA ARG A 66 -5.71 20.77 -14.46
C ARG A 66 -4.34 20.27 -14.02
N LEU A 67 -3.30 20.49 -14.83
CA LEU A 67 -1.93 20.11 -14.46
C LEU A 67 -1.44 20.95 -13.27
N ALA A 68 -1.71 22.25 -13.25
CA ALA A 68 -1.37 23.11 -12.12
C ALA A 68 -2.12 22.69 -10.84
N ASP A 69 -3.40 22.34 -10.95
CA ASP A 69 -4.19 21.81 -9.82
C ASP A 69 -3.61 20.48 -9.30
N LEU A 70 -3.22 19.57 -10.20
CA LEU A 70 -2.60 18.30 -9.84
C LEU A 70 -1.26 18.50 -9.12
N GLU A 71 -0.42 19.41 -9.61
CA GLU A 71 0.83 19.80 -8.94
C GLU A 71 0.56 20.35 -7.53
N GLN A 72 -0.46 21.20 -7.38
CA GLN A 72 -0.82 21.74 -6.06
C GLN A 72 -1.29 20.64 -5.10
N VAL A 73 -2.12 19.70 -5.56
CA VAL A 73 -2.59 18.58 -4.76
C VAL A 73 -1.43 17.67 -4.35
N GLN A 74 -0.52 17.37 -5.28
CA GLN A 74 0.67 16.56 -5.00
C GLN A 74 1.56 17.21 -3.94
N ASN A 75 1.88 18.50 -4.09
CA ASN A 75 2.68 19.24 -3.11
C ASN A 75 2.04 19.24 -1.71
N ARG A 76 0.71 19.36 -1.64
CA ARG A 76 -0.03 19.28 -0.38
C ARG A 76 0.02 17.89 0.23
N ALA A 77 -0.11 16.84 -0.57
CA ALA A 77 0.01 15.47 -0.10
C ALA A 77 1.39 15.22 0.51
N GLU A 78 2.46 15.63 -0.17
CA GLU A 78 3.83 15.51 0.34
C GLU A 78 4.04 16.28 1.66
N SER A 79 3.46 17.48 1.79
CA SER A 79 3.53 18.25 3.03
C SER A 79 2.83 17.52 4.18
N LEU A 80 1.62 17.02 3.94
CA LEU A 80 0.85 16.30 4.96
C LEU A 80 1.52 14.99 5.36
N GLU A 81 2.16 14.27 4.42
CA GLU A 81 2.94 13.08 4.73
C GLU A 81 4.14 13.39 5.63
N ARG A 82 4.83 14.51 5.39
CA ARG A 82 5.92 14.98 6.27
C ARG A 82 5.41 15.33 7.67
N GLU A 83 4.31 16.07 7.77
CA GLU A 83 3.68 16.42 9.04
C GLU A 83 3.21 15.18 9.81
N LEU A 84 2.59 14.20 9.13
CA LEU A 84 2.18 12.93 9.73
C LEU A 84 3.38 12.13 10.22
N SER A 85 4.47 12.08 9.45
CA SER A 85 5.70 11.42 9.88
C SER A 85 6.29 12.07 11.13
N GLU A 86 6.32 13.41 11.18
CA GLU A 86 6.86 14.14 12.33
C GLU A 86 5.98 13.98 13.56
N ALA A 87 4.66 14.11 13.42
CA ALA A 87 3.71 13.89 14.50
C ALA A 87 3.81 12.46 15.07
N ARG A 88 3.96 11.45 14.20
CA ARG A 88 4.19 10.05 14.62
C ARG A 88 5.47 9.91 15.44
N ARG A 89 6.58 10.53 15.01
CA ARG A 89 7.85 10.51 15.75
C ARG A 89 7.74 11.18 17.11
N GLN A 90 7.06 12.32 17.18
CA GLN A 90 6.82 13.03 18.44
C GLN A 90 5.99 12.16 19.38
N LEU A 91 4.93 11.53 18.87
CA LEU A 91 4.11 10.62 19.64
C LEU A 91 4.92 9.42 20.14
N ASP A 92 5.71 8.77 19.31
CA ASP A 92 6.55 7.63 19.73
C ASP A 92 7.59 8.04 20.79
N ARG A 93 8.15 9.25 20.67
CA ARG A 93 9.05 9.81 21.69
C ARG A 93 8.33 10.05 23.02
N GLU A 94 7.13 10.60 22.98
CA GLU A 94 6.32 10.85 24.19
C GLU A 94 5.83 9.56 24.84
N LEU A 95 5.51 8.55 24.04
CA LEU A 95 5.04 7.25 24.54
C LEU A 95 6.16 6.45 25.19
N GLU A 96 7.42 6.74 24.87
CA GLU A 96 8.60 6.08 25.46
C GLU A 96 8.55 4.56 25.28
N TRP A 97 8.45 4.11 24.03
CA TRP A 97 8.46 2.70 23.71
C TRP A 97 9.77 2.04 24.13
N HIS A 98 9.67 0.89 24.77
CA HIS A 98 10.79 0.06 25.18
C HIS A 98 10.49 -1.42 24.90
N PRO A 99 11.52 -2.28 24.72
CA PRO A 99 11.31 -3.71 24.60
C PRO A 99 10.42 -4.22 25.73
N ALA A 100 9.37 -4.94 25.36
CA ALA A 100 8.48 -5.54 26.33
C ALA A 100 9.21 -6.71 27.00
N ARG A 101 9.02 -6.87 28.30
CA ARG A 101 9.56 -8.00 29.06
C ARG A 101 8.50 -9.08 29.14
N ASP A 102 8.93 -10.34 29.12
CA ASP A 102 8.08 -11.50 29.35
C ASP A 102 6.96 -11.67 28.29
N ILE A 103 7.13 -11.12 27.08
CA ILE A 103 6.20 -11.27 25.95
C ILE A 103 6.99 -11.31 24.63
N GLY A 104 6.53 -12.12 23.68
CA GLY A 104 7.23 -12.42 22.44
C GLY A 104 8.29 -13.51 22.57
N THR A 105 9.15 -13.60 21.55
CA THR A 105 10.25 -14.57 21.49
C THR A 105 11.28 -14.36 22.60
N ASN A 106 11.69 -15.45 23.23
CA ASN A 106 12.72 -15.50 24.27
C ASN A 106 14.14 -15.57 23.69
N LEU A 107 14.29 -15.94 22.41
CA LEU A 107 15.58 -15.94 21.71
C LEU A 107 15.72 -14.68 20.84
N SER A 108 16.86 -13.99 20.92
CA SER A 108 17.10 -12.82 20.06
C SER A 108 17.28 -13.22 18.59
N ALA A 109 17.07 -12.28 17.66
CA ALA A 109 17.23 -12.55 16.24
C ALA A 109 18.69 -12.89 15.87
N GLU A 110 19.66 -12.27 16.55
CA GLU A 110 21.10 -12.51 16.35
C GLU A 110 21.49 -13.91 16.82
N GLU A 111 21.07 -14.32 18.01
CA GLU A 111 21.33 -15.67 18.53
C GLU A 111 20.66 -16.74 17.68
N TYR A 112 19.42 -16.52 17.25
CA TYR A 112 18.75 -17.44 16.34
C TYR A 112 19.51 -17.56 15.00
N ALA A 113 20.03 -16.47 14.44
CA ALA A 113 20.78 -16.51 13.19
C ALA A 113 22.09 -17.31 13.33
N LEU A 114 22.78 -17.19 14.47
CA LEU A 114 23.97 -18.00 14.77
C LEU A 114 23.59 -19.48 14.90
N LEU A 115 22.56 -19.79 15.69
CA LEU A 115 22.06 -21.16 15.86
C LEU A 115 21.64 -21.78 14.52
N ALA A 116 20.92 -21.04 13.67
CA ALA A 116 20.49 -21.50 12.36
C ALA A 116 21.64 -21.71 11.36
N GLY A 117 22.79 -21.07 11.59
CA GLY A 117 24.00 -21.27 10.79
C GLY A 117 24.78 -22.54 11.17
N ASP A 118 24.81 -22.86 12.47
CA ASP A 118 25.61 -23.98 13.01
C ASP A 118 24.79 -25.26 13.24
N GLY A 119 23.48 -25.13 13.49
CA GLY A 119 22.58 -26.21 13.85
C GLY A 119 21.81 -26.81 12.67
N GLU A 120 21.22 -27.97 12.90
CA GLU A 120 20.36 -28.65 11.92
C GLU A 120 18.96 -28.06 11.96
N GLN A 121 18.43 -27.63 10.81
CA GLN A 121 17.04 -27.23 10.67
C GLN A 121 16.15 -28.49 10.64
N LEU A 122 15.24 -28.60 11.58
CA LEU A 122 14.36 -29.76 11.70
C LEU A 122 13.07 -29.58 10.91
N GLY A 123 12.55 -30.68 10.36
CA GLY A 123 11.16 -30.74 9.93
C GLY A 123 10.20 -30.89 11.10
N ASP A 124 8.91 -30.61 10.89
CA ASP A 124 7.89 -30.64 11.95
C ASP A 124 7.88 -31.96 12.75
N LEU A 125 7.99 -33.11 12.09
CA LEU A 125 7.96 -34.42 12.75
C LEU A 125 9.19 -34.68 13.62
N GLU A 126 10.34 -34.12 13.25
CA GLU A 126 11.58 -34.22 14.03
C GLU A 126 11.54 -33.26 15.20
N ALA A 127 11.08 -32.03 14.98
CA ALA A 127 10.88 -31.05 16.04
C ALA A 127 9.87 -31.55 17.09
N ILE A 128 8.75 -32.16 16.68
CA ILE A 128 7.77 -32.78 17.59
C ILE A 128 8.43 -33.90 18.40
N ARG A 129 9.28 -34.73 17.78
CA ARG A 129 10.02 -35.78 18.49
C ARG A 129 10.97 -35.20 19.53
N ARG A 130 11.74 -34.15 19.19
CA ARG A 130 12.62 -33.46 20.15
C ARG A 130 11.85 -32.91 21.34
N VAL A 131 10.73 -32.22 21.10
CA VAL A 131 9.89 -31.69 22.17
C VAL A 131 9.32 -32.80 23.05
N TYR A 132 8.93 -33.94 22.48
CA TYR A 132 8.50 -35.11 23.27
C TYR A 132 9.63 -35.70 24.11
N GLU A 133 10.82 -35.88 23.52
CA GLU A 133 11.99 -36.46 24.21
C GLU A 133 12.48 -35.58 25.36
N GLU A 134 12.54 -34.26 25.17
CA GLU A 134 13.09 -33.31 26.14
C GLU A 134 12.06 -32.84 27.17
N CYS A 135 10.80 -32.61 26.76
CA CYS A 135 9.78 -32.00 27.61
C CYS A 135 8.66 -32.96 28.03
N GLY A 136 8.56 -34.14 27.42
CA GLY A 136 7.55 -35.16 27.77
C GLY A 136 6.12 -34.85 27.31
N PHE A 137 5.91 -33.87 26.42
CA PHE A 137 4.58 -33.52 25.90
C PHE A 137 4.06 -34.58 24.92
N ASP A 138 2.75 -34.86 24.96
CA ASP A 138 2.09 -35.75 24.00
C ASP A 138 2.28 -35.28 22.55
N MET A 139 2.98 -36.09 21.75
CA MET A 139 3.28 -35.84 20.33
C MET A 139 2.06 -35.44 19.51
N ALA A 140 0.89 -36.03 19.79
CA ALA A 140 -0.33 -35.76 19.04
C ALA A 140 -0.90 -34.34 19.31
N LYS A 141 -0.46 -33.68 20.38
CA LYS A 141 -0.94 -32.36 20.79
C LYS A 141 0.04 -31.23 20.49
N ILE A 142 1.28 -31.55 20.09
CA ILE A 142 2.30 -30.57 19.72
C ILE A 142 2.01 -30.03 18.31
N ARG A 143 2.05 -28.70 18.17
CA ARG A 143 1.99 -28.01 16.88
C ARG A 143 3.16 -27.04 16.78
N ILE A 144 4.04 -27.25 15.80
CA ILE A 144 5.15 -26.34 15.52
C ILE A 144 4.60 -25.03 14.96
N VAL A 145 5.18 -23.91 15.38
CA VAL A 145 4.82 -22.56 14.91
C VAL A 145 6.09 -21.86 14.50
N GLU A 146 6.20 -21.46 13.24
CA GLU A 146 7.40 -20.79 12.72
C GLU A 146 7.36 -19.27 12.85
N THR A 147 6.16 -18.67 12.97
CA THR A 147 6.02 -17.23 13.11
C THR A 147 6.12 -16.82 14.57
N VAL A 148 7.08 -15.96 14.88
CA VAL A 148 7.24 -15.37 16.21
C VAL A 148 7.41 -13.87 16.14
N CYS A 149 6.97 -13.20 17.20
CA CYS A 149 6.99 -11.75 17.31
C CYS A 149 7.86 -11.31 18.48
N SER A 150 8.45 -10.13 18.36
CA SER A 150 8.91 -9.33 19.49
C SER A 150 7.96 -8.16 19.70
N TYR A 151 7.88 -7.69 20.93
CA TYR A 151 6.97 -6.61 21.30
C TYR A 151 7.72 -5.47 21.95
N GLU A 152 7.15 -4.29 21.82
CA GLU A 152 7.50 -3.14 22.64
C GLU A 152 6.26 -2.66 23.40
N SER A 153 6.50 -2.12 24.58
CA SER A 153 5.48 -1.56 25.45
C SER A 153 5.82 -0.11 25.75
N ASN A 154 4.79 0.73 25.88
CA ASN A 154 4.95 2.14 26.20
C ASN A 154 4.70 2.44 27.69
N LYS A 155 4.90 3.70 28.11
CA LYS A 155 4.67 4.15 29.50
C LYS A 155 3.24 3.93 30.02
N HIS A 156 2.27 3.71 29.12
CA HIS A 156 0.87 3.42 29.43
C HIS A 156 0.54 1.92 29.41
N ARG A 157 1.56 1.03 29.32
CA ARG A 157 1.43 -0.43 29.23
C ARG A 157 0.65 -0.92 28.02
N ILE A 158 0.64 -0.13 26.95
CA ILE A 158 0.11 -0.58 25.65
C ILE A 158 1.25 -1.30 24.94
N CYS A 159 0.98 -2.50 24.44
CA CYS A 159 1.94 -3.29 23.66
C CYS A 159 1.67 -3.15 22.16
N ARG A 160 2.73 -3.20 21.35
CA ARG A 160 2.63 -3.38 19.90
C ARG A 160 3.75 -4.30 19.42
N ILE A 161 3.53 -4.94 18.28
CA ILE A 161 4.55 -5.76 17.62
C ILE A 161 5.69 -4.82 17.17
N SER A 162 6.90 -5.12 17.61
CA SER A 162 8.13 -4.42 17.21
C SER A 162 8.90 -5.19 16.13
N GLY A 163 8.69 -6.50 16.03
CA GLY A 163 9.27 -7.33 14.98
C GLY A 163 8.47 -8.61 14.77
N GLU A 164 8.44 -9.07 13.52
CA GLU A 164 7.87 -10.35 13.12
C GLU A 164 8.96 -11.15 12.40
N TYR A 165 9.13 -12.41 12.81
CA TYR A 165 10.20 -13.28 12.34
C TYR A 165 9.63 -14.64 11.94
N THR A 166 10.17 -15.21 10.86
CA THR A 166 9.95 -16.62 10.52
C THR A 166 11.16 -17.42 10.96
N ARG A 167 10.96 -18.33 11.91
CA ARG A 167 11.99 -19.15 12.54
C ARG A 167 11.60 -20.62 12.47
N ARG A 168 12.40 -21.40 11.76
CA ARG A 168 12.27 -22.86 11.74
C ARG A 168 12.83 -23.44 13.04
N PRO A 169 12.36 -24.61 13.47
CA PRO A 169 13.01 -25.35 14.54
C PRO A 169 14.47 -25.66 14.17
N VAL A 170 15.40 -25.39 15.08
CA VAL A 170 16.83 -25.67 14.89
C VAL A 170 17.37 -26.43 16.09
N TRP A 171 18.20 -27.43 15.82
CA TRP A 171 18.80 -28.26 16.84
C TRP A 171 20.28 -28.47 16.56
N ALA A 172 21.14 -28.00 17.45
CA ALA A 172 22.58 -28.29 17.42
C ALA A 172 22.95 -29.26 18.56
N SER A 173 22.47 -28.98 19.77
CA SER A 173 22.67 -29.81 20.96
C SER A 173 21.53 -29.59 21.97
N THR A 174 21.55 -30.33 23.09
CA THR A 174 20.55 -30.20 24.16
C THR A 174 20.54 -28.83 24.83
N ASP A 175 21.67 -28.12 24.80
CA ASP A 175 21.88 -26.78 25.36
C ASP A 175 22.03 -25.68 24.28
N TRP A 176 21.87 -26.03 23.00
CA TRP A 176 21.90 -25.10 21.87
C TRP A 176 20.84 -25.50 20.83
N ASN A 177 19.62 -24.99 21.01
CA ASN A 177 18.45 -25.34 20.21
C ASN A 177 17.36 -24.28 20.32
N TYR A 178 16.44 -24.31 19.37
CA TYR A 178 15.27 -23.45 19.34
C TYR A 178 14.09 -24.17 18.69
N ILE A 179 12.99 -24.30 19.42
CA ILE A 179 11.72 -24.82 18.88
C ILE A 179 10.56 -24.03 19.46
N ARG A 180 9.80 -23.34 18.61
CA ARG A 180 8.52 -22.71 18.97
C ARG A 180 7.36 -23.65 18.68
N PHE A 181 6.51 -23.90 19.68
CA PHE A 181 5.39 -24.84 19.54
C PHE A 181 4.22 -24.56 20.51
N ASN A 182 3.03 -25.02 20.14
CA ASN A 182 1.82 -24.94 20.97
C ASN A 182 1.40 -26.33 21.43
N VAL A 183 0.99 -26.45 22.69
CA VAL A 183 0.42 -27.69 23.27
C VAL A 183 -0.74 -27.33 24.18
N GLY A 184 -1.90 -27.94 23.93
CA GLY A 184 -3.05 -27.86 24.84
C GLY A 184 -3.59 -26.44 25.09
N GLY A 185 -3.43 -25.53 24.11
CA GLY A 185 -3.84 -24.12 24.22
C GLY A 185 -2.77 -23.20 24.80
N ASN A 186 -1.65 -23.75 25.28
CA ASN A 186 -0.49 -22.97 25.74
C ASN A 186 0.56 -22.85 24.65
N GLN A 187 1.34 -21.78 24.74
CA GLN A 187 2.36 -21.38 23.79
C GLN A 187 3.74 -21.48 24.47
N TRP A 188 4.68 -22.18 23.84
CA TRP A 188 5.99 -22.47 24.41
C TRP A 188 7.13 -22.28 23.41
N GLU A 189 8.32 -21.96 23.92
CA GLU A 189 9.59 -22.05 23.23
C GLU A 189 10.53 -22.94 24.02
N LEU A 190 11.10 -23.94 23.37
CA LEU A 190 12.28 -24.65 23.87
C LEU A 190 13.50 -23.89 23.36
N VAL A 191 14.24 -23.23 24.26
CA VAL A 191 15.38 -22.40 23.94
C VAL A 191 16.58 -22.89 24.75
N ASN A 192 17.60 -23.37 24.06
CA ASN A 192 18.86 -23.82 24.69
C ASN A 192 18.64 -24.84 25.83
N GLY A 193 17.65 -25.71 25.65
CA GLY A 193 17.27 -26.73 26.64
C GLY A 193 16.26 -26.27 27.70
N ASP A 194 15.99 -24.97 27.81
CA ASP A 194 15.00 -24.43 28.74
C ASP A 194 13.62 -24.32 28.07
N LEU A 195 12.59 -24.82 28.75
CA LEU A 195 11.21 -24.68 28.33
C LEU A 195 10.64 -23.36 28.87
N LEU A 196 10.47 -22.39 27.98
CA LEU A 196 10.01 -21.04 28.29
C LEU A 196 8.59 -20.80 27.75
N PRO A 197 7.72 -20.11 28.49
CA PRO A 197 6.43 -19.70 27.97
C PRO A 197 6.62 -18.65 26.87
N TYR A 198 5.74 -18.68 25.88
CA TYR A 198 5.63 -17.64 24.85
C TYR A 198 4.28 -16.93 25.03
N TYR A 199 4.29 -15.61 25.08
CA TYR A 199 3.08 -14.80 25.19
C TYR A 199 2.97 -13.86 23.99
N ASP A 200 1.75 -13.69 23.47
CA ASP A 200 1.40 -12.85 22.32
C ASP A 200 0.50 -11.66 22.67
#